data_AF-A0A4Q3J5F4-F1
#
_entry.id   AF-A0A4Q3J5F4-F1
#
_cell.length_a   1.000
_cell.length_b   1.000
_cell.length_c   1.000
_cell.angle_alpha   90.00
_cell.angle_beta   90.00
_cell.angle_gamma   90.00
#
_symmetry.space_group_name_H-M   'P 1'
#
loop_
_entity.id
_entity.type
_entity.pdbx_description
1 polymer ?
#
loop_
_entity_poly.entity_id
_entity_poly.type
_entity_poly.pdbx_seq_one_letter_code
_entity_poly.pdbx_strand_id
1 'polypeptide(L)'
;MLVEDLAEHRDLILAGARARRSFRAIYDDVDRLMVRQGYDNRHRCYPFGVLAHRVDHVSGPGARLAFAGFGVRGIGAMLRSLSVGRTAGWSPLWGPSAASDHPPAPGLWAVEPHVGLRGVGAKFEELLVVTESDAFWLDDDLPHVRRRADAC
;
A
#
# COMPACT_ATOMS: atom_id res chain seq x y z
N MET A 1 14.25 5.50 -15.42
CA MET A 1 14.41 4.03 -15.32
C MET A 1 13.35 3.52 -14.34
N LEU A 2 13.31 2.21 -14.09
CA LEU A 2 12.27 1.52 -13.35
C LEU A 2 12.03 2.06 -11.91
N VAL A 3 13.05 2.70 -11.30
CA VAL A 3 12.93 3.36 -9.98
C VAL A 3 12.34 4.77 -10.09
N GLU A 4 12.68 5.52 -11.14
CA GLU A 4 12.09 6.84 -11.40
C GLU A 4 10.59 6.71 -11.71
N ASP A 5 10.20 5.67 -12.46
CA ASP A 5 8.80 5.40 -12.78
C ASP A 5 7.97 5.00 -11.54
N LEU A 6 8.60 4.35 -10.55
CA LEU A 6 7.98 4.09 -9.25
C LEU A 6 7.71 5.37 -8.46
N ALA A 7 8.48 6.43 -8.66
CA ALA A 7 8.27 7.67 -7.93
C ALA A 7 6.99 8.42 -8.38
N GLU A 8 6.58 8.28 -9.64
CA GLU A 8 5.28 8.78 -10.11
C GLU A 8 4.10 8.10 -9.38
N HIS A 9 4.26 6.83 -9.00
CA HIS A 9 3.25 6.11 -8.21
C HIS A 9 3.11 6.70 -6.81
N ARG A 10 4.24 7.05 -6.17
CA ARG A 10 4.26 7.69 -4.86
C ARG A 10 3.45 8.99 -4.86
N ASP A 11 3.63 9.82 -5.90
CA ASP A 11 2.91 11.09 -6.04
C ASP A 11 1.42 10.87 -6.32
N LEU A 12 1.10 9.95 -7.23
CA LEU A 12 -0.28 9.59 -7.59
C LEU A 12 -1.07 9.09 -6.37
N ILE A 13 -0.46 8.20 -5.59
CA ILE A 13 -1.05 7.64 -4.37
C ILE A 13 -1.34 8.74 -3.36
N LEU A 14 -0.36 9.61 -3.09
CA LEU A 14 -0.52 10.71 -2.13
C LEU A 14 -1.60 11.70 -2.59
N ALA A 15 -1.59 12.08 -3.87
CA ALA A 15 -2.59 12.98 -4.43
C ALA A 15 -4.01 12.37 -4.35
N GLY A 16 -4.16 11.09 -4.67
CA GLY A 16 -5.43 10.37 -4.54
C GLY A 16 -5.93 10.31 -3.10
N ALA A 17 -5.03 10.04 -2.16
CA ALA A 17 -5.36 9.98 -0.73
C ALA A 17 -5.81 11.35 -0.19
N ARG A 18 -5.08 12.41 -0.52
CA ARG A 18 -5.44 13.80 -0.16
C ARG A 18 -6.76 14.24 -0.78
N ALA A 19 -7.04 13.83 -2.01
CA ALA A 19 -8.31 14.07 -2.69
C ALA A 19 -9.46 13.20 -2.15
N ARG A 20 -9.21 12.36 -1.14
CA ARG A 20 -10.16 11.41 -0.54
C ARG A 20 -10.86 10.51 -1.57
N ARG A 21 -10.18 10.19 -2.67
CA ARG A 21 -10.68 9.21 -3.65
C ARG A 21 -10.74 7.83 -3.01
N SER A 22 -11.69 6.99 -3.42
CA SER A 22 -11.78 5.65 -2.82
C SER A 22 -10.49 4.86 -3.04
N PHE A 23 -10.12 4.02 -2.07
CA PHE A 23 -8.92 3.18 -2.21
C PHE A 23 -8.95 2.38 -3.50
N ARG A 24 -10.11 1.83 -3.87
CA ARG A 24 -10.29 1.15 -5.15
C ARG A 24 -9.97 2.05 -6.36
N ALA A 25 -10.45 3.30 -6.37
CA ALA A 25 -10.16 4.22 -7.47
C ALA A 25 -8.67 4.55 -7.59
N ILE A 26 -7.97 4.73 -6.46
CA ILE A 26 -6.53 4.98 -6.46
C ILE A 26 -5.76 3.73 -6.92
N TYR A 27 -6.19 2.54 -6.51
CA TYR A 27 -5.64 1.27 -7.00
C TYR A 27 -5.76 1.17 -8.53
N ASP A 28 -6.94 1.49 -9.08
CA ASP A 28 -7.16 1.45 -10.53
C ASP A 28 -6.29 2.48 -11.26
N ASP A 29 -6.05 3.65 -10.66
CA ASP A 29 -5.17 4.67 -11.24
C ASP A 29 -3.69 4.25 -11.23
N VAL A 30 -3.25 3.57 -10.17
CA VAL A 30 -1.94 2.91 -10.11
C VAL A 30 -1.83 1.83 -11.20
N ASP A 31 -2.82 0.94 -11.34
CA ASP A 31 -2.85 -0.08 -12.39
C ASP A 31 -2.74 0.55 -13.79
N ARG A 32 -3.49 1.63 -14.04
CA ARG A 32 -3.41 2.39 -15.30
C ARG A 32 -2.05 3.04 -15.50
N LEU A 33 -1.41 3.56 -14.46
CA LEU A 33 -0.07 4.15 -14.56
C LEU A 33 0.97 3.09 -14.94
N MET A 34 0.96 1.94 -14.27
CA MET A 34 1.83 0.81 -14.58
C MET A 34 1.70 0.40 -16.05
N VAL A 35 0.47 0.25 -16.53
CA VAL A 35 0.18 -0.10 -17.94
C VAL A 35 0.72 0.96 -18.90
N ARG A 36 0.54 2.26 -18.61
CA ARG A 36 1.06 3.34 -19.46
C ARG A 36 2.57 3.37 -19.53
N GLN A 37 3.25 3.02 -18.44
CA GLN A 37 4.71 2.93 -18.37
C GLN A 37 5.26 1.62 -18.98
N GLY A 38 4.39 0.70 -19.41
CA GLY A 38 4.79 -0.57 -20.03
C GLY A 38 5.15 -1.67 -19.02
N TYR A 39 4.67 -1.56 -17.77
CA TYR A 39 4.89 -2.54 -16.71
C TYR A 39 3.70 -3.48 -16.53
N ASP A 40 4.02 -4.72 -16.12
CA ASP A 40 3.02 -5.66 -15.62
C ASP A 40 2.69 -5.33 -14.17
N ASN A 41 1.40 -5.25 -13.83
CA ASN A 41 0.96 -5.16 -12.45
C ASN A 41 1.11 -6.53 -11.76
N ARG A 42 2.14 -6.67 -10.93
CA ARG A 42 2.44 -7.92 -10.20
C ARG A 42 1.56 -8.14 -8.97
N HIS A 43 0.76 -7.15 -8.55
CA HIS A 43 -0.21 -7.34 -7.46
C HIS A 43 -1.22 -8.46 -7.78
N ARG A 44 -1.55 -8.69 -9.06
CA ARG A 44 -2.46 -9.79 -9.44
C ARG A 44 -1.90 -11.19 -9.17
N CYS A 45 -0.59 -11.34 -8.94
CA CYS A 45 0.08 -12.64 -8.80
C CYS A 45 0.47 -13.01 -7.35
N TYR A 46 0.30 -12.11 -6.38
CA TYR A 46 0.65 -12.34 -4.97
C TYR A 46 -0.60 -12.64 -4.13
N PRO A 47 -0.51 -13.46 -3.06
CA PRO A 47 -1.63 -13.60 -2.12
C PRO A 47 -2.13 -12.22 -1.67
N PHE A 48 -3.44 -12.02 -1.83
CA PHE A 48 -4.28 -10.83 -1.53
C PHE A 48 -4.35 -9.70 -2.58
N GLY A 49 -3.38 -9.56 -3.50
CA GLY A 49 -3.44 -8.56 -4.58
C GLY A 49 -3.79 -7.13 -4.16
N VAL A 50 -3.21 -6.70 -3.04
CA VAL A 50 -3.41 -5.39 -2.43
C VAL A 50 -2.23 -4.48 -2.72
N LEU A 51 -2.52 -3.19 -2.91
CA LEU A 51 -1.55 -2.10 -2.98
C LEU A 51 -1.06 -1.70 -1.58
N ALA A 52 -1.90 -1.86 -0.57
CA ALA A 52 -1.56 -1.50 0.80
C ALA A 52 -2.38 -2.26 1.85
N HIS A 53 -1.92 -2.24 3.09
CA HIS A 53 -2.72 -2.64 4.24
C HIS A 53 -2.52 -1.70 5.44
N ARG A 54 -3.52 -1.67 6.34
CA ARG A 54 -3.41 -0.94 7.60
C ARG A 54 -2.34 -1.56 8.49
N VAL A 55 -1.52 -0.72 9.11
CA VAL A 55 -0.54 -1.09 10.12
C VAL A 55 -1.18 -1.02 11.49
N ASP A 56 -1.15 -2.14 12.21
CA ASP A 56 -1.71 -2.25 13.55
C ASP A 56 -0.61 -2.54 14.57
N HIS A 57 -0.74 -1.95 15.76
CA HIS A 57 0.16 -2.22 16.87
C HIS A 57 -0.02 -3.65 17.39
N VAL A 58 1.06 -4.42 17.44
CA VAL A 58 1.08 -5.76 18.04
C VAL A 58 1.72 -5.68 19.43
N SER A 59 0.90 -5.70 20.48
CA SER A 59 1.38 -5.55 21.86
C SER A 59 2.14 -6.79 22.38
N GLY A 60 3.29 -6.57 23.03
CA GLY A 60 3.96 -7.47 24.00
C GLY A 60 4.95 -8.51 23.42
N PRO A 61 5.98 -8.94 24.18
CA PRO A 61 6.86 -10.04 23.78
C PRO A 61 6.04 -11.33 23.79
N GLY A 62 6.17 -12.15 22.74
CA GLY A 62 5.51 -13.45 22.72
C GLY A 62 6.08 -14.37 21.66
N ALA A 63 5.73 -15.65 21.78
CA ALA A 63 6.31 -16.73 20.99
C ALA A 63 6.26 -16.41 19.49
N ARG A 64 7.43 -16.50 18.82
CA ARG A 64 7.60 -16.35 17.38
C ARG A 64 7.14 -17.63 16.66
N LEU A 65 5.87 -18.01 16.83
CA LEU A 65 5.29 -19.07 16.02
C LEU A 65 4.95 -18.51 14.63
N ALA A 66 5.59 -19.05 13.60
CA ALA A 66 5.27 -18.76 12.21
C ALA A 66 4.56 -19.97 11.60
N PHE A 67 3.47 -19.72 10.88
CA PHE A 67 2.79 -20.71 10.05
C PHE A 67 2.82 -20.22 8.61
N ALA A 68 3.29 -21.05 7.69
CA ALA A 68 3.45 -20.70 6.27
C ALA A 68 4.26 -19.39 6.02
N GLY A 69 5.26 -19.11 6.84
CA GLY A 69 6.09 -17.89 6.72
C GLY A 69 5.48 -16.64 7.35
N PHE A 70 4.25 -16.70 7.87
CA PHE A 70 3.58 -15.58 8.54
C PHE A 70 3.49 -15.84 10.04
N GLY A 71 3.81 -14.83 10.86
CA GLY A 71 3.64 -14.92 12.31
C GLY A 71 2.16 -15.07 12.67
N VAL A 72 1.81 -16.08 13.48
CA VAL A 72 0.40 -16.35 13.88
C VAL A 72 -0.27 -15.14 14.56
N ARG A 73 0.52 -14.28 15.21
CA ARG A 73 0.06 -13.00 15.76
C ARG A 73 -0.27 -11.95 14.70
N GLY A 74 0.50 -11.90 13.61
CA GLY A 74 0.22 -11.03 12.47
C GLY A 74 -1.11 -11.40 11.81
N ILE A 75 -1.36 -12.70 11.62
CA ILE A 75 -2.65 -13.20 11.14
C ILE A 75 -3.78 -12.79 12.10
N GLY A 76 -3.61 -12.97 13.41
CA GLY A 76 -4.61 -12.57 14.41
C GLY A 76 -4.89 -11.06 14.45
N ALA A 77 -3.86 -10.21 14.31
CA ALA A 77 -4.01 -8.76 14.23
C ALA A 77 -4.75 -8.35 12.95
N MET A 78 -4.39 -8.94 11.80
CA MET A 78 -5.05 -8.71 10.52
C MET A 78 -6.52 -9.15 10.54
N LEU A 79 -6.84 -10.29 11.16
CA LEU A 79 -8.23 -10.72 11.36
C LEU A 79 -9.02 -9.76 12.25
N ARG A 80 -8.43 -9.23 13.33
CA ARG A 80 -9.09 -8.20 14.15
C ARG A 80 -9.33 -6.92 13.36
N SER A 81 -8.34 -6.47 12.59
CA SER A 81 -8.43 -5.29 11.73
C SER A 81 -9.53 -5.45 10.68
N LEU A 82 -9.65 -6.64 10.08
CA LEU A 82 -10.72 -6.99 9.14
C LEU A 82 -12.08 -6.92 9.82
N SER A 83 -12.22 -7.48 11.01
CA SER A 83 -13.48 -7.45 11.76
C SER A 83 -13.88 -6.01 12.15
N VAL A 84 -12.96 -5.25 12.72
CA VAL A 84 -13.20 -3.84 13.12
C VAL A 84 -13.54 -2.99 11.90
N GLY A 85 -12.76 -3.11 10.83
CA GLY A 85 -13.01 -2.41 9.58
C GLY A 85 -14.41 -2.69 9.05
N ARG A 86 -14.79 -3.97 8.94
CA ARG A 86 -16.13 -4.35 8.46
C ARG A 86 -17.25 -3.75 9.30
N THR A 87 -17.11 -3.73 10.63
CA THR A 87 -18.11 -3.07 11.50
C THR A 87 -18.16 -1.56 11.35
N ALA A 88 -17.05 -0.95 10.97
CA ALA A 88 -16.90 0.50 10.79
C ALA A 88 -17.05 0.96 9.33
N GLY A 89 -17.40 0.06 8.40
CA GLY A 89 -17.64 0.40 6.99
C GLY A 89 -16.37 0.63 6.15
N TRP A 90 -15.19 0.17 6.58
CA TRP A 90 -13.93 0.30 5.83
C TRP A 90 -13.15 -1.03 5.80
N SER A 91 -12.22 -1.19 4.87
CA SER A 91 -11.35 -2.37 4.75
C SER A 91 -9.92 -2.04 5.15
N PRO A 92 -9.24 -2.88 5.96
CA PRO A 92 -7.81 -2.75 6.22
C PRO A 92 -6.94 -3.18 5.03
N LEU A 93 -7.56 -3.71 3.96
CA LEU A 93 -6.92 -4.09 2.72
C LEU A 93 -7.31 -3.10 1.63
N TRP A 94 -6.31 -2.56 0.95
CA TRP A 94 -6.45 -1.64 -0.17
C TRP A 94 -6.18 -2.41 -1.46
N GLY A 95 -7.22 -2.73 -2.22
CA GLY A 95 -7.11 -3.46 -3.48
C GLY A 95 -8.29 -3.21 -4.43
N PRO A 96 -8.47 -4.09 -5.45
CA PRO A 96 -9.50 -3.91 -6.47
C PRO A 96 -10.92 -4.27 -6.02
N SER A 97 -11.07 -4.84 -4.82
CA SER A 97 -12.35 -5.33 -4.31
C SER A 97 -13.32 -4.20 -3.95
N ALA A 98 -14.63 -4.48 -3.98
CA ALA A 98 -15.65 -3.54 -3.52
C ALA A 98 -15.49 -3.15 -2.04
N ALA A 99 -14.82 -3.98 -1.23
CA ALA A 99 -14.53 -3.66 0.16
C ALA A 99 -13.55 -2.49 0.31
N SER A 100 -12.79 -2.15 -0.73
CA SER A 100 -11.90 -0.98 -0.78
C SER A 100 -12.59 0.23 -1.43
N ASP A 101 -13.89 0.16 -1.75
CA ASP A 101 -14.63 1.28 -2.35
C ASP A 101 -15.15 2.25 -1.28
N HIS A 102 -14.23 2.78 -0.50
CA HIS A 102 -14.45 3.81 0.50
C HIS A 102 -13.26 4.78 0.50
N PRO A 103 -13.44 6.04 0.94
CA PRO A 103 -12.33 6.98 1.06
C PRO A 103 -11.28 6.48 2.07
N PRO A 104 -10.06 7.04 2.05
CA PRO A 104 -9.00 6.61 2.96
C PRO A 104 -9.43 6.75 4.42
N ALA A 105 -9.35 5.63 5.14
CA ALA A 105 -9.65 5.63 6.57
C ALA A 105 -8.41 6.11 7.35
N PRO A 106 -8.58 6.98 8.36
CA PRO A 106 -7.50 7.44 9.22
C PRO A 106 -6.70 6.28 9.83
N GLY A 107 -5.38 6.42 9.82
CA GLY A 107 -4.46 5.42 10.33
C GLY A 107 -3.12 5.42 9.60
N LEU A 108 -2.29 4.45 9.96
CA LEU A 108 -1.01 4.18 9.32
C LEU A 108 -1.18 3.04 8.32
N TRP A 109 -0.62 3.19 7.12
CA TRP A 109 -0.78 2.24 6.02
C TRP A 109 0.59 1.89 5.44
N ALA A 110 0.87 0.59 5.30
CA ALA A 110 2.03 0.10 4.57
C ALA A 110 1.62 -0.02 3.09
N VAL A 111 2.20 0.84 2.25
CA VAL A 111 1.89 0.95 0.83
C VAL A 111 3.05 0.42 0.01
N GLU A 112 2.77 -0.53 -0.86
CA GLU A 112 3.77 -1.22 -1.67
C GLU A 112 3.29 -1.32 -3.12
N PRO A 113 3.59 -0.36 -4.01
CA PRO A 113 3.43 -0.57 -5.44
C PRO A 113 4.57 -1.45 -5.99
N HIS A 114 4.22 -2.44 -6.80
CA HIS A 114 5.12 -3.47 -7.31
C HIS A 114 4.95 -3.63 -8.82
N VAL A 115 5.96 -3.20 -9.57
CA VAL A 115 6.01 -3.29 -11.03
C VAL A 115 6.85 -4.48 -11.48
N GLY A 116 6.46 -5.11 -12.58
CA GLY A 116 7.24 -6.15 -13.26
C GLY A 116 7.61 -5.76 -14.69
N LEU A 117 8.85 -6.05 -15.11
CA LEU A 117 9.31 -5.91 -16.49
C LEU A 117 10.23 -7.07 -16.87
N ARG A 118 9.85 -7.87 -17.88
CA ARG A 118 10.71 -8.90 -18.51
C ARG A 118 11.44 -9.83 -17.52
N GLY A 119 10.73 -10.28 -16.48
CA GLY A 119 11.26 -11.19 -15.46
C GLY A 119 11.94 -10.49 -14.27
N VAL A 120 12.12 -9.18 -14.32
CA VAL A 120 12.58 -8.35 -13.19
C VAL A 120 11.36 -7.72 -12.52
N GLY A 121 11.38 -7.59 -11.20
CA GLY A 121 10.39 -6.84 -10.44
C GLY A 121 11.07 -5.78 -9.58
N ALA A 122 10.40 -4.65 -9.37
CA ALA A 122 10.79 -3.71 -8.33
C ALA A 122 9.58 -3.16 -7.61
N LYS A 123 9.83 -2.74 -6.37
CA LYS A 123 8.85 -2.17 -5.47
C LYS A 123 9.51 -1.19 -4.53
N PHE A 124 8.72 -0.29 -3.98
CA PHE A 124 9.03 0.34 -2.70
C PHE A 124 8.01 -0.12 -1.68
N GLU A 125 8.34 0.01 -0.40
CA GLU A 125 7.39 -0.14 0.69
C GLU A 125 7.55 1.08 1.59
N GLU A 126 6.49 1.87 1.73
CA GLU A 126 6.50 3.12 2.48
C GLU A 126 5.28 3.22 3.40
N LEU A 127 5.43 3.99 4.48
CA LEU A 127 4.37 4.24 5.44
C LEU A 127 3.63 5.52 5.08
N LEU A 128 2.36 5.40 4.72
CA LEU A 128 1.45 6.52 4.50
C LEU A 128 0.64 6.76 5.78
N VAL A 129 0.71 7.99 6.29
CA VAL A 129 -0.17 8.47 7.35
C VAL A 129 -1.40 9.08 6.72
N VAL A 130 -2.58 8.59 7.09
CA VAL A 130 -3.88 9.16 6.73
C VAL A 130 -4.51 9.73 7.99
N THR A 131 -4.92 10.99 7.91
CA THR A 131 -5.67 11.69 8.96
C THR A 131 -7.13 11.88 8.52
N GLU A 132 -7.94 12.50 9.37
CA GLU A 132 -9.33 12.84 9.00
C GLU A 132 -9.40 13.76 7.78
N SER A 133 -8.41 14.64 7.59
CA SER A 133 -8.47 15.72 6.59
C SER A 133 -7.34 15.72 5.57
N ASP A 134 -6.28 14.95 5.77
CA ASP A 134 -5.07 14.97 4.93
C ASP A 134 -4.34 13.62 4.95
N ALA A 135 -3.34 13.47 4.08
CA ALA A 135 -2.40 12.36 4.07
C ALA A 135 -0.97 12.82 3.78
N PHE A 136 0.02 12.11 4.32
CA PHE A 136 1.45 12.36 4.08
C PHE A 136 2.27 11.08 4.26
N TRP A 137 3.42 10.99 3.58
CA TRP A 137 4.38 9.92 3.81
C TRP A 137 5.11 10.15 5.12
N LEU A 138 5.33 9.09 5.91
CA LEU A 138 5.97 9.21 7.22
C LEU A 138 7.44 9.63 7.12
N ASP A 139 8.10 9.31 6.01
CA ASP A 139 9.51 9.60 5.77
C ASP A 139 9.72 10.04 4.31
N ASP A 140 10.41 11.17 4.13
CA ASP A 140 10.79 11.71 2.82
C ASP A 140 12.31 11.58 2.55
N ASP A 141 13.11 11.05 3.49
CA ASP A 141 14.57 10.88 3.35
C ASP A 141 14.97 9.42 3.03
N LEU A 142 14.18 8.75 2.19
CA LEU A 142 14.44 7.38 1.77
C LEU A 142 15.41 7.34 0.57
N PRO A 143 16.27 6.31 0.44
CA PRO A 143 17.27 6.23 -0.62
C PRO A 143 16.71 6.31 -2.06
N HIS A 144 15.50 5.84 -2.32
CA HIS A 144 14.85 5.99 -3.64
C HIS A 144 14.22 7.37 -3.85
N VAL A 145 13.81 8.05 -2.78
CA VAL A 145 13.31 9.44 -2.84
C VAL A 145 14.45 10.39 -3.14
N ARG A 146 15.60 10.25 -2.46
CA ARG A 146 16.80 11.06 -2.72
C ARG A 146 17.34 10.90 -4.14
N ARG A 147 17.41 9.67 -4.64
CA ARG A 147 17.89 9.39 -6.01
C ARG A 147 17.06 10.07 -7.08
N ARG A 148 15.76 10.30 -6.84
CA ARG A 148 14.93 11.12 -7.73
C ARG A 148 15.32 12.59 -7.66
N ALA A 149 15.51 13.14 -6.46
CA ALA A 149 15.84 14.56 -6.28
C ALA A 149 17.16 14.94 -6.98
N ASP A 150 18.14 14.04 -6.99
CA ASP A 150 19.42 14.25 -7.67
C ASP A 150 19.32 14.13 -9.21
N ALA A 151 18.22 13.60 -9.74
CA ALA A 151 18.01 13.38 -11.18
C ALA A 151 17.17 14.48 -11.87
N CYS A 152 16.66 15.45 -11.11
CA CYS A 152 15.95 16.65 -11.60
C CYS A 152 16.84 17.88 -11.59
#